data_AF-A0A964LU76-F1
#
_entry.id   AF-A0A964LU76-F1
#
_cell.length_a   1.000
_cell.length_b   1.000
_cell.length_c   1.000
_cell.angle_alpha   90.00
_cell.angle_beta   90.00
_cell.angle_gamma   90.00
#
_symmetry.space_group_name_H-M   'P 1'
#
loop_
_entity.id
_entity.type
_entity.pdbx_description
1 polymer ?
#
loop_
_entity_poly.entity_id
_entity_poly.type
_entity_poly.pdbx_seq_one_letter_code
_entity_poly.pdbx_strand_id
1 'polypeptide(L)' 'MENVDELEIKKFEALAARWWDPNSEFKPLHEINPLRMNYISQKLNLAAKTVVDIGCGGGILAEAMAHHGATVTAI' A
#
# COMPACT_ATOMS: atom_id res chain seq x y z
N MET A 1 -4.98 -13.95 -22.35
CA MET A 1 -4.03 -12.82 -22.33
C MET A 1 -4.04 -12.31 -20.91
N GLU A 2 -2.97 -12.54 -20.16
CA GLU A 2 -2.87 -12.09 -18.77
C GLU A 2 -2.35 -10.64 -18.76
N ASN A 3 -2.94 -9.77 -17.94
CA ASN A 3 -2.52 -8.38 -17.79
C ASN A 3 -1.47 -8.27 -16.68
N VAL A 4 -0.33 -8.92 -16.88
CA VAL A 4 0.74 -9.04 -15.89
C VAL A 4 2.09 -9.07 -16.58
N ASP A 5 3.09 -8.44 -15.96
CA ASP A 5 4.50 -8.55 -16.36
C ASP A 5 5.29 -9.29 -15.27
N GLU A 6 5.71 -10.52 -15.57
CA GLU A 6 6.47 -11.36 -14.63
C GLU A 6 7.82 -10.74 -14.22
N LEU A 7 8.44 -9.93 -15.07
CA LEU A 7 9.73 -9.32 -14.76
C LEU A 7 9.59 -8.24 -13.69
N GLU A 8 8.52 -7.45 -13.74
CA GLU A 8 8.24 -6.48 -12.69
C GLU A 8 7.85 -7.16 -11.37
N ILE A 9 7.10 -8.27 -11.39
CA ILE A 9 6.83 -9.05 -10.18
C ILE A 9 8.13 -9.52 -9.52
N LYS A 10 9.01 -10.19 -10.28
CA LYS A 10 10.29 -10.72 -9.75
C LYS A 10 11.17 -9.62 -9.16
N LYS A 11 11.18 -8.44 -9.76
CA LYS A 11 11.92 -7.27 -9.26
C LYS A 11 11.42 -6.82 -7.89
N PHE A 12 10.10 -6.75 -7.67
CA PHE A 12 9.55 -6.39 -6.36
C PHE A 12 9.69 -7.52 -5.33
N GLU A 13 9.56 -8.78 -5.74
CA GLU A 13 9.81 -9.95 -4.87
C GLU A 13 11.25 -9.95 -4.33
N ALA A 14 12.24 -9.64 -5.18
CA ALA A 14 13.64 -9.58 -4.76
C ALA A 14 13.92 -8.52 -3.69
N LEU A 15 13.07 -7.49 -3.60
CA LEU A 15 13.19 -6.40 -2.62
C LEU A 15 12.26 -6.59 -1.41
N ALA A 16 11.40 -7.61 -1.41
CA ALA A 16 10.25 -7.69 -0.52
C ALA A 16 10.60 -7.73 0.98
N ALA A 17 11.72 -8.36 1.34
CA ALA A 17 12.18 -8.44 2.73
C ALA A 17 12.48 -7.07 3.36
N ARG A 18 12.67 -6.03 2.54
CA ARG A 18 13.01 -4.67 2.97
C ARG A 18 11.84 -3.69 2.90
N TRP A 19 10.64 -4.16 2.59
CA TRP A 19 9.48 -3.28 2.36
C TRP A 19 9.20 -2.31 3.51
N TRP A 20 9.40 -2.77 4.75
CA TRP A 20 9.15 -1.99 5.97
C TRP A 20 10.39 -1.34 6.58
N ASP A 21 11.56 -1.45 5.93
CA ASP A 21 12.73 -0.66 6.32
C ASP A 21 12.56 0.79 5.82
N PRO A 22 12.45 1.79 6.72
CA PRO A 22 12.22 3.19 6.34
C PRO A 22 13.43 3.84 5.64
N ASN A 23 14.58 3.16 5.57
CA ASN A 23 15.76 3.61 4.85
C ASN A 23 16.06 2.76 3.59
N SER A 24 15.12 1.91 3.16
CA SER A 24 15.23 1.08 1.97
C SER A 24 14.89 1.82 0.67
N GLU A 25 14.86 1.08 -0.43
CA GLU A 25 14.33 1.48 -1.73
C GLU A 25 12.88 1.98 -1.64
N PHE A 26 12.13 1.55 -0.61
CA PHE A 26 10.75 1.96 -0.35
C PHE A 26 10.61 3.15 0.59
N LYS A 27 11.71 3.77 1.04
CA LYS A 27 11.70 5.00 1.86
C LYS A 27 10.70 6.06 1.32
N PRO A 28 10.65 6.36 0.01
CA PRO A 28 9.67 7.34 -0.50
C PRO A 28 8.22 6.95 -0.23
N LEU A 29 7.88 5.64 -0.22
CA LEU A 29 6.53 5.17 0.09
C LEU A 29 6.16 5.39 1.57
N HIS A 30 7.13 5.24 2.47
CA HIS A 30 6.97 5.56 3.90
C HIS A 30 6.74 7.05 4.10
N GLU A 31 7.59 7.89 3.50
CA GLU A 31 7.52 9.35 3.65
C GLU A 31 6.25 9.95 3.03
N ILE A 32 5.78 9.41 1.90
CA ILE A 32 4.56 9.90 1.24
C ILE A 32 3.27 9.37 1.88
N ASN A 33 3.33 8.30 2.69
CA ASN A 33 2.13 7.65 3.23
C ASN A 33 1.22 8.58 4.05
N PRO A 34 1.75 9.41 4.98
CA PRO A 34 0.92 10.35 5.73
C PRO A 34 0.18 11.33 4.82
N LEU A 35 0.83 11.82 3.76
CA LEU A 35 0.20 12.75 2.80
C LEU A 35 -0.93 12.07 2.03
N ARG A 36 -0.71 10.83 1.54
CA ARG A 36 -1.73 10.04 0.84
C ARG A 36 -2.92 9.73 1.75
N MET A 37 -2.65 9.31 3.00
CA MET A 37 -3.70 9.03 3.98
C MET A 37 -4.53 10.27 4.33
N ASN A 38 -3.88 11.42 4.46
CA ASN A 38 -4.59 12.69 4.66
C ASN A 38 -5.47 13.04 3.46
N TYR A 39 -4.97 12.88 2.23
CA TYR A 39 -5.77 13.10 1.03
C TYR A 39 -7.02 12.19 1.01
N ILE A 40 -6.85 10.89 1.26
CA ILE A 40 -7.97 9.94 1.31
C ILE A 40 -8.98 10.34 2.40
N SER A 41 -8.50 10.69 3.60
CA SER A 41 -9.34 11.08 4.73
C SER A 41 -10.12 12.39 4.49
N GLN A 42 -9.57 13.29 3.67
CA GLN A 42 -10.27 14.51 3.24
C GLN A 42 -11.40 14.22 2.24
N LYS A 43 -11.32 13.11 1.50
CA LYS A 43 -12.34 12.72 0.51
C LYS A 43 -13.46 11.88 1.13
N LEU A 44 -13.14 11.06 2.13
CA LEU A 44 -14.12 10.25 2.84
C LEU A 44 -13.64 9.84 4.23
N ASN A 45 -14.59 9.56 5.11
CA ASN A 45 -14.31 8.82 6.33
C ASN A 45 -14.16 7.33 6.02
N LEU A 46 -13.01 6.74 6.38
CA LEU A 46 -12.67 5.34 6.15
C LEU A 46 -13.33 4.37 7.14
N ALA A 47 -13.79 4.84 8.30
CA ALA A 47 -14.39 3.99 9.32
C ALA A 47 -15.59 3.20 8.75
N ALA A 48 -15.59 1.89 8.97
CA ALA A 48 -16.59 0.93 8.50
C ALA A 48 -16.75 0.86 6.96
N LYS A 49 -15.76 1.33 6.19
CA LYS A 49 -15.73 1.17 4.74
C LYS A 49 -15.02 -0.12 4.35
N THR A 50 -15.54 -0.78 3.32
CA THR A 50 -14.82 -1.85 2.62
C THR A 50 -13.96 -1.22 1.53
N VAL A 51 -12.67 -1.48 1.55
CA VAL A 51 -11.68 -0.86 0.63
C VAL A 51 -10.87 -1.96 -0.05
N VAL A 52 -10.49 -1.74 -1.30
CA VAL A 52 -9.50 -2.56 -1.99
C VAL A 52 -8.25 -1.72 -2.29
N ASP A 53 -7.07 -2.22 -1.91
CA ASP A 53 -5.77 -1.66 -2.27
C ASP A 53 -5.15 -2.55 -3.36
N ILE A 54 -5.07 -2.03 -4.59
CA ILE A 54 -4.62 -2.76 -5.79
C ILE A 54 -3.14 -2.45 -6.03
N GLY A 55 -2.30 -3.48 -6.15
CA GLY A 55 -0.85 -3.33 -6.13
C GLY A 55 -0.34 -2.98 -4.74
N CYS A 56 -0.94 -3.57 -3.70
CA CYS A 56 -0.66 -3.21 -2.30
C CYS A 56 0.79 -3.46 -1.88
N GLY A 57 1.47 -4.40 -2.57
CA GLY A 57 2.82 -4.83 -2.23
C GLY A 57 2.92 -5.24 -0.76
N GLY A 58 3.91 -4.70 -0.04
CA GLY A 58 4.10 -4.94 1.39
C GLY A 58 3.10 -4.25 2.32
N GLY A 59 2.06 -3.59 1.81
CA GLY A 59 0.88 -3.20 2.60
C GLY A 59 0.97 -1.87 3.35
N ILE A 60 1.92 -0.99 3.03
CA ILE A 60 2.11 0.30 3.72
C ILE A 60 0.83 1.15 3.76
N LEU A 61 0.11 1.22 2.64
CA LEU A 61 -1.15 1.99 2.55
C LEU A 61 -2.34 1.19 3.08
N ALA A 62 -2.47 -0.08 2.69
CA ALA A 62 -3.50 -0.99 3.20
C ALA A 62 -3.57 -1.02 4.73
N GLU A 63 -2.43 -1.19 5.41
CA GLU A 63 -2.36 -1.21 6.87
C GLU A 63 -2.77 0.14 7.47
N ALA A 64 -2.32 1.25 6.88
CA ALA A 64 -2.72 2.58 7.33
C ALA A 64 -4.24 2.79 7.19
N MET A 65 -4.86 2.35 6.09
CA MET A 65 -6.32 2.42 5.92
C MET A 65 -7.05 1.53 6.93
N ALA A 66 -6.54 0.34 7.22
CA ALA A 66 -7.09 -0.55 8.24
C ALA A 66 -7.04 0.09 9.65
N HIS A 67 -5.93 0.75 10.00
CA HIS A 67 -5.81 1.52 11.24
C HIS A 67 -6.82 2.68 11.33
N HIS A 68 -7.29 3.21 10.19
CA HIS A 68 -8.36 4.22 10.14
C HIS A 68 -9.77 3.61 10.14
N GLY A 69 -9.90 2.31 10.42
CA GLY A 69 -11.17 1.63 10.64
C GLY A 69 -11.82 1.08 9.36
N ALA A 70 -11.10 1.03 8.24
CA ALA A 70 -11.56 0.34 7.05
C ALA A 70 -11.37 -1.18 7.15
N THR A 71 -12.26 -1.94 6.52
CA THR A 71 -12.06 -3.36 6.21
C THR A 71 -11.37 -3.45 4.85
N VAL A 72 -10.08 -3.76 4.83
CA VAL A 72 -9.24 -3.68 3.62
C VAL A 72 -8.99 -5.07 3.03
N THR A 73 -9.25 -5.23 1.74
CA THR A 73 -8.71 -6.31 0.91
C THR A 73 -7.50 -5.77 0.15
N ALA A 74 -6.37 -6.45 0.20
CA ALA A 74 -5.13 -6.00 -0.42
C ALA A 74 -4.68 -7.06 -1.44
N ILE A 75 -4.46 -6.65 -2.70
CA ILE A 75 -4.08 -7.54 -3.83
C ILE A 75 -3.03 -6.93 -4.74
#